data_AF-A0AAJ8KXN0-F1
#
_entry.id   AF-A0AAJ8KXN0-F1
#
_cell.length_a   1.000
_cell.length_b   1.000
_cell.length_c   1.000
_cell.angle_alpha   90.00
_cell.angle_beta   90.00
_cell.angle_gamma   90.00
#
_symmetry.space_group_name_H-M   'P 1'
#
loop_
_entity.id
_entity.type
_entity.pdbx_description
1 polymer ?
#
loop_
_entity_poly.entity_id
_entity_poly.type
_entity_poly.pdbx_seq_one_letter_code
_entity_poly.pdbx_strand_id
1 'polypeptide(L)'
;MPRPSPQKITRVYNVLAEREYARQQASQAARPSTQQAFYSVRNSVQHPRDNRYRNIYAYDRTAVKVNGKYLNANVITDGKGGVWIAAQAPTPSTFDTFFQALYSGSATGKNSKHVILVQLTGFQESGMLKAHPYL
;
A
#
# COMPACT_ATOMS: atom_id res chain seq x y z
N MET A 1 -27.26 -6.42 -15.90
CA MET A 1 -26.51 -7.17 -14.86
C MET A 1 -27.49 -7.74 -13.85
N PRO A 2 -27.56 -9.07 -13.65
CA PRO A 2 -28.47 -9.65 -12.65
C PRO A 2 -28.04 -9.29 -11.23
N ARG A 3 -28.97 -8.83 -10.40
CA ARG A 3 -28.70 -8.53 -8.99
C ARG A 3 -28.47 -9.83 -8.21
N PRO A 4 -27.44 -9.92 -7.36
CA PRO A 4 -27.22 -11.10 -6.53
C PRO A 4 -28.39 -11.31 -5.57
N SER A 5 -28.79 -12.58 -5.39
CA SER A 5 -29.88 -12.92 -4.48
C SER A 5 -29.51 -12.61 -3.02
N PRO A 6 -30.49 -12.26 -2.16
CA PRO A 6 -30.24 -11.99 -0.74
C PRO A 6 -29.52 -13.15 -0.04
N GLN A 7 -29.87 -14.39 -0.36
CA GLN A 7 -29.23 -15.60 0.18
C GLN A 7 -27.73 -15.68 -0.19
N LYS A 8 -27.37 -15.28 -1.41
CA LYS A 8 -25.97 -15.25 -1.85
C LYS A 8 -25.18 -14.18 -1.10
N ILE A 9 -25.78 -13.01 -0.86
CA ILE A 9 -25.16 -11.94 -0.08
C ILE A 9 -24.92 -12.39 1.36
N THR A 10 -25.93 -12.96 2.03
CA THR A 10 -25.81 -13.46 3.41
C THR A 10 -24.73 -14.53 3.53
N ARG A 11 -24.67 -15.48 2.59
CA ARG A 11 -23.63 -16.50 2.57
C ARG A 11 -22.24 -15.91 2.43
N VAL A 12 -22.05 -14.98 1.49
CA VAL A 12 -20.76 -14.30 1.30
C VAL A 12 -20.37 -13.52 2.54
N TYR A 13 -21.31 -12.79 3.13
CA TYR A 13 -21.08 -12.04 4.38
C TYR A 13 -20.60 -12.96 5.50
N ASN A 14 -21.28 -14.09 5.72
CA ASN A 14 -20.90 -15.04 6.78
C ASN A 14 -19.51 -15.62 6.55
N VAL A 15 -19.18 -15.99 5.30
CA VAL A 15 -17.84 -16.49 4.94
C VAL A 15 -16.78 -15.42 5.17
N LEU A 16 -17.05 -14.17 4.82
CA LEU A 16 -16.13 -13.06 5.05
C LEU A 16 -15.96 -12.77 6.55
N ALA A 17 -17.05 -12.78 7.30
CA ALA A 17 -17.04 -12.56 8.76
C ALA A 17 -16.24 -13.65 9.49
N GLU A 18 -16.42 -14.92 9.11
CA GLU A 18 -15.66 -16.05 9.66
C GLU A 18 -14.16 -15.93 9.36
N ARG A 19 -13.81 -15.60 8.11
CA ARG A 19 -12.41 -15.39 7.71
C ARG A 19 -11.77 -14.21 8.43
N GLU A 20 -12.53 -13.14 8.62
CA GLU A 20 -12.10 -11.96 9.35
C GLU A 20 -11.87 -12.27 10.84
N TYR A 21 -12.76 -13.06 11.45
CA TYR A 21 -12.60 -13.54 12.81
C TYR A 21 -11.35 -14.42 12.98
N ALA A 22 -11.11 -15.36 12.07
CA ALA A 22 -9.92 -16.20 12.07
C ALA A 22 -8.64 -15.38 11.90
N ARG A 23 -8.66 -14.34 11.05
CA ARG A 23 -7.55 -13.40 10.88
C ARG A 23 -7.25 -12.62 12.16
N GLN A 24 -8.29 -12.17 12.88
CA GLN A 24 -8.15 -11.47 14.16
C GLN A 24 -7.57 -12.39 15.24
N GLN A 25 -8.09 -13.61 15.38
CA GLN A 25 -7.54 -14.62 16.30
C GLN A 25 -6.06 -14.91 16.01
N ALA A 26 -5.72 -15.16 14.73
CA ALA A 26 -4.33 -15.38 14.32
C ALA A 26 -3.46 -14.17 14.65
N SER A 27 -3.95 -12.94 14.45
CA SER A 27 -3.21 -11.71 14.77
C SER A 27 -2.87 -11.55 16.26
N GLN A 28 -3.64 -12.17 17.16
CA GLN A 28 -3.45 -12.12 18.61
C GLN A 28 -2.52 -13.23 19.15
N ALA A 29 -2.17 -14.24 18.36
CA ALA A 29 -1.25 -15.29 18.77
C ALA A 29 0.19 -14.75 18.90
N ALA A 30 0.80 -14.92 20.07
CA ALA A 30 2.08 -14.33 20.50
C ALA A 30 3.35 -14.86 19.79
N ARG A 31 3.21 -15.70 18.75
CA ARG A 31 4.31 -16.08 17.87
C ARG A 31 3.91 -15.66 16.46
N PRO A 32 4.68 -14.79 15.79
CA PRO A 32 4.37 -14.47 14.41
C PRO A 32 4.53 -15.77 13.61
N SER A 33 3.41 -16.34 13.21
CA SER A 33 3.38 -17.28 12.11
C SER A 33 4.18 -16.67 10.93
N THR A 34 4.81 -17.50 10.11
CA THR A 34 5.46 -17.04 8.87
C THR A 34 4.54 -16.15 8.04
N GLN A 35 3.23 -16.37 8.13
CA GLN A 35 2.18 -15.55 7.52
C GLN A 35 2.01 -14.17 8.19
N GLN A 36 2.06 -14.04 9.53
CA GLN A 36 2.04 -12.73 10.19
C GLN A 36 3.27 -11.88 9.87
N ALA A 37 4.45 -12.50 9.80
CA ALA A 37 5.66 -11.80 9.35
C ALA A 37 5.54 -11.34 7.89
N PHE A 38 4.88 -12.15 7.04
CA PHE A 38 4.64 -11.83 5.63
C PHE A 38 3.82 -10.54 5.45
N TYR A 39 2.81 -10.33 6.29
CA TYR A 39 1.89 -9.18 6.23
C TYR A 39 2.16 -8.10 7.27
N SER A 40 3.37 -8.06 7.84
CA SER A 40 3.75 -7.04 8.84
C SER A 40 3.70 -5.64 8.25
N VAL A 41 3.28 -4.65 9.04
CA VAL A 41 3.16 -3.22 8.69
C VAL A 41 3.76 -2.30 9.76
N ARG A 42 4.70 -2.82 10.56
CA ARG A 42 5.22 -2.15 11.75
C ARG A 42 5.85 -0.81 11.43
N ASN A 43 6.60 -0.71 10.34
CA ASN A 43 7.24 0.54 9.95
C ASN A 43 6.20 1.60 9.57
N SER A 44 5.15 1.19 8.87
CA SER A 44 4.07 2.07 8.46
C SER A 44 3.29 2.66 9.65
N VAL A 45 3.05 1.84 10.68
CA VAL A 45 2.37 2.27 11.92
C VAL A 45 3.20 3.29 12.72
N GLN A 46 4.53 3.23 12.64
CA GLN A 46 5.42 4.19 13.29
C GLN A 46 5.47 5.56 12.59
N HIS A 47 4.97 5.66 11.36
CA HIS A 47 4.99 6.88 10.55
C HIS A 47 3.58 7.36 10.17
N PRO A 48 2.67 7.60 11.14
CA PRO A 48 1.26 7.88 10.87
C PRO A 48 1.03 9.19 10.11
N ARG A 49 1.96 10.15 10.18
CA ARG A 49 1.86 11.46 9.49
C ARG A 49 2.23 11.36 8.01
N ASP A 50 2.97 10.34 7.63
CA ASP A 50 3.42 10.12 6.25
C ASP A 50 2.45 9.21 5.48
N ASN A 51 1.43 8.68 6.16
CA ASN A 51 0.33 7.95 5.56
C ASN A 51 -0.82 8.92 5.25
N ARG A 52 -1.23 9.02 3.98
CA ARG A 52 -2.41 9.79 3.58
C ARG A 52 -3.69 9.24 4.22
N TYR A 53 -3.77 7.91 4.35
CA TYR A 53 -4.90 7.23 4.97
C TYR A 53 -4.43 6.39 6.15
N ARG A 54 -5.07 6.58 7.30
CA ARG A 54 -4.73 5.89 8.56
C ARG A 54 -4.99 4.39 8.54
N ASN A 55 -5.69 3.88 7.54
CA ASN A 55 -6.06 2.47 7.41
C ASN A 55 -5.41 1.79 6.20
N ILE A 56 -4.51 2.48 5.50
CA ILE A 56 -3.78 1.94 4.34
C ILE A 56 -2.29 2.03 4.64
N TYR A 57 -1.65 0.88 4.75
CA TYR A 57 -0.27 0.75 5.19
C TYR A 57 0.57 -0.02 4.18
N ALA A 58 1.86 0.31 4.12
CA ALA A 58 2.81 -0.46 3.33
C ALA A 58 3.26 -1.71 4.11
N TYR A 59 3.33 -2.86 3.42
CA TYR A 59 3.88 -4.08 4.00
C TYR A 59 5.40 -3.96 4.18
N ASP A 60 5.91 -4.30 5.37
CA ASP A 60 7.33 -4.20 5.72
C ASP A 60 8.21 -5.01 4.76
N ARG A 61 7.73 -6.17 4.31
CA ARG A 61 8.46 -7.12 3.46
C ARG A 61 8.86 -6.50 2.11
N THR A 62 7.95 -5.78 1.48
CA THR A 62 8.15 -5.24 0.12
C THR A 62 8.15 -3.72 0.11
N ALA A 63 8.28 -3.08 1.28
CA ALA A 63 8.29 -1.63 1.40
C ALA A 63 9.47 -1.05 0.62
N VAL A 64 9.21 0.06 -0.07
CA VAL A 64 10.25 0.87 -0.70
C VAL A 64 11.13 1.49 0.40
N LYS A 65 12.45 1.34 0.29
CA LYS A 65 13.42 1.84 1.27
C LYS A 65 14.23 2.98 0.67
N VAL A 66 14.02 4.20 1.15
CA VAL A 66 14.68 5.40 0.61
C VAL A 66 15.64 5.97 1.65
N ASN A 67 16.92 5.59 1.61
CA ASN A 67 17.94 6.13 2.52
C ASN A 67 17.53 6.12 4.02
N GLY A 68 16.83 5.07 4.46
CA GLY A 68 16.31 4.94 5.83
C GLY A 68 15.04 5.74 6.13
N LYS A 69 14.54 6.57 5.20
CA LYS A 69 13.26 7.27 5.31
C LYS A 69 12.09 6.35 4.93
N TYR A 70 10.97 6.56 5.61
CA TYR A 70 9.73 5.88 5.33
C TYR A 70 9.00 6.48 4.12
N LEU A 71 8.43 5.60 3.29
CA LEU A 71 7.49 5.94 2.23
C LEU A 71 6.37 4.90 2.22
N ASN A 72 5.11 5.34 2.16
CA ASN A 72 3.98 4.43 1.98
C ASN A 72 3.90 3.94 0.53
N ALA A 73 4.76 2.97 0.22
CA ALA A 73 4.89 2.36 -1.08
C ALA A 73 5.43 0.93 -0.98
N ASN A 74 4.99 0.06 -1.89
CA ASN A 74 5.45 -1.31 -2.01
C ASN A 74 5.89 -1.63 -3.44
N VAL A 75 6.94 -2.44 -3.55
CA VAL A 75 7.36 -3.05 -4.81
C VAL A 75 6.44 -4.24 -5.12
N ILE A 76 5.91 -4.28 -6.34
CA ILE A 76 5.00 -5.31 -6.83
C ILE A 76 5.57 -5.90 -8.13
N THR A 77 5.35 -7.20 -8.33
CA THR A 77 5.68 -7.88 -9.58
C THR A 77 4.39 -8.25 -10.32
N ASP A 78 4.36 -8.09 -11.64
CA ASP A 78 3.17 -8.40 -12.46
C ASP A 78 3.03 -9.89 -12.85
N GLY A 79 3.93 -10.74 -12.34
CA GLY A 79 3.99 -12.17 -12.69
C GLY A 79 4.60 -12.49 -14.06
N LYS A 80 4.91 -11.47 -14.87
CA LYS A 80 5.57 -11.59 -16.19
C LYS A 80 7.00 -11.02 -16.18
N GLY A 81 7.52 -10.68 -15.00
CA GLY A 81 8.85 -10.11 -14.81
C GLY A 81 8.89 -8.58 -14.77
N GLY A 82 7.75 -7.91 -14.94
CA GLY A 82 7.64 -6.47 -14.73
C GLY A 82 7.62 -6.13 -13.24
N VAL A 83 8.32 -5.06 -12.89
CA VAL A 83 8.41 -4.53 -11.52
C VAL A 83 7.74 -3.17 -11.49
N TRP A 84 6.82 -3.01 -10.56
CA TRP A 84 6.01 -1.81 -10.36
C TRP A 84 6.15 -1.32 -8.93
N ILE A 85 5.88 -0.05 -8.72
CA ILE A 85 5.80 0.55 -7.38
C ILE A 85 4.36 1.02 -7.21
N ALA A 86 3.65 0.42 -6.28
CA ALA A 86 2.37 0.96 -5.84
C ALA A 86 2.62 1.88 -4.65
N ALA A 87 2.20 3.13 -4.77
CA ALA A 87 2.36 4.15 -3.75
C ALA A 87 1.08 4.97 -3.61
N GLN A 88 0.86 5.54 -2.43
CA GLN A 88 -0.13 6.61 -2.28
C GLN A 88 0.33 7.86 -3.07
N ALA A 89 -0.61 8.74 -3.42
CA ALA A 89 -0.26 10.09 -3.86
C ALA A 89 0.46 10.81 -2.70
N PRO A 90 1.67 11.35 -2.92
CA PRO A 90 2.51 11.81 -1.83
C PRO A 90 1.85 12.99 -1.08
N THR A 91 2.19 13.08 0.19
CA THR A 91 1.85 14.22 1.06
C THR A 91 2.97 15.25 0.99
N PRO A 92 2.74 16.51 1.39
CA PRO A 92 3.78 17.54 1.33
C PRO A 92 5.02 17.15 2.13
N SER A 93 4.86 16.42 3.24
CA SER A 93 5.97 15.89 4.04
C SER A 93 6.78 14.78 3.36
N THR A 94 6.22 14.13 2.34
CA THR A 94 6.81 12.96 1.68
C THR A 94 7.23 13.21 0.23
N PHE A 95 7.09 14.44 -0.30
CA PHE A 95 7.49 14.79 -1.67
C PHE A 95 8.95 14.46 -1.96
N ASP A 96 9.86 14.91 -1.09
CA ASP A 96 11.31 14.65 -1.23
C ASP A 96 11.58 13.14 -1.28
N THR A 97 11.09 12.39 -0.30
CA THR A 97 11.27 10.93 -0.23
C THR A 97 10.68 10.21 -1.43
N PHE A 98 9.52 10.66 -1.91
CA PHE A 98 8.85 10.11 -3.10
C PHE A 98 9.71 10.29 -4.35
N PHE A 99 10.21 11.50 -4.61
CA PHE A 99 11.06 11.76 -5.77
C PHE A 99 12.42 11.08 -5.66
N GLN A 100 13.02 11.05 -4.47
CA GLN A 100 14.24 10.26 -4.26
C GLN A 100 14.02 8.81 -4.64
N ALA A 101 12.90 8.18 -4.24
CA ALA A 101 12.59 6.80 -4.62
C ALA A 101 12.58 6.56 -6.13
N LEU A 102 12.14 7.56 -6.91
CA LEU A 102 12.09 7.50 -8.37
C LEU A 102 13.48 7.66 -9.00
N TYR A 103 14.28 8.61 -8.52
CA TYR A 103 15.56 8.97 -9.15
C TYR A 103 16.75 8.11 -8.70
N SER A 104 16.77 7.63 -7.45
CA SER A 104 17.93 6.94 -6.86
C SER A 104 17.94 5.43 -7.08
N GLY A 105 16.94 4.88 -7.78
CA GLY A 105 16.75 3.44 -7.87
C GLY A 105 16.41 2.77 -6.53
N SER A 106 16.21 3.52 -5.45
CA SER A 106 15.95 3.01 -4.09
C SER A 106 14.75 2.06 -4.02
N ALA A 107 13.78 2.22 -4.92
CA ALA A 107 12.61 1.35 -4.97
C ALA A 107 12.82 0.03 -5.73
N THR A 108 13.70 -0.02 -6.74
CA THR A 108 13.84 -1.18 -7.63
C THR A 108 15.24 -1.79 -7.63
N GLY A 109 16.20 -1.17 -6.94
CA GLY A 109 17.62 -1.50 -7.00
C GLY A 109 18.30 -1.13 -8.32
N LYS A 110 17.60 -0.42 -9.22
CA LYS A 110 18.08 -0.05 -10.55
C LYS A 110 18.02 1.45 -10.75
N ASN A 111 19.17 2.06 -10.98
CA ASN A 111 19.25 3.45 -11.41
C ASN A 111 18.78 3.55 -12.87
N SER A 112 17.56 4.03 -13.05
CA SER A 112 16.95 4.19 -14.36
C SER A 112 17.08 5.64 -14.81
N LYS A 113 17.51 5.87 -16.06
CA LYS A 113 17.57 7.22 -16.65
C LYS A 113 16.20 7.82 -16.91
N HIS A 114 15.18 6.98 -17.04
CA HIS A 114 13.80 7.35 -17.31
C HIS A 114 12.88 6.72 -16.28
N VAL A 115 11.88 7.47 -15.85
CA VAL A 115 10.84 7.04 -14.91
C VAL A 115 9.50 7.31 -15.56
N ILE A 116 8.62 6.30 -15.55
CA ILE A 116 7.22 6.46 -15.92
C ILE A 116 6.42 6.57 -14.64
N LEU A 117 5.82 7.73 -14.41
CA LEU A 117 4.90 7.95 -13.31
C LEU A 117 3.47 7.90 -13.85
N VAL A 118 2.64 7.03 -13.27
CA VAL A 118 1.23 6.90 -13.62
C VAL A 118 0.37 7.39 -12.45
N GLN A 119 -0.25 8.57 -12.60
CA GLN A 119 -1.24 9.07 -11.65
C GLN A 119 -2.66 8.70 -12.11
N LEU A 120 -3.38 7.95 -11.27
CA LEU A 120 -4.71 7.41 -11.59
C LEU A 120 -5.87 8.23 -10.99
N THR A 121 -5.62 9.49 -10.61
CA THR A 121 -6.59 10.37 -9.95
C THR A 121 -6.32 11.84 -10.26
N GLY A 122 -7.33 12.70 -10.17
CA GLY A 122 -7.14 14.15 -10.15
C GLY A 122 -6.53 14.62 -8.81
N PHE A 123 -6.19 15.91 -8.69
CA PHE A 123 -5.83 16.47 -7.38
C PHE A 123 -7.05 16.51 -6.45
N GLN A 124 -8.22 16.81 -7.00
CA GLN A 124 -9.50 16.83 -6.29
C GLN A 124 -10.56 16.10 -7.11
N GLU A 125 -11.40 15.31 -6.44
CA GLU A 125 -12.54 14.60 -7.04
C GLU A 125 -13.74 14.76 -6.13
N SER A 126 -14.86 15.26 -6.66
CA SER A 126 -16.09 15.52 -5.89
C SER A 126 -15.84 16.34 -4.62
N GLY A 127 -14.98 17.36 -4.71
CA GLY A 127 -14.59 18.23 -3.58
C GLY A 127 -13.58 17.61 -2.62
N MET A 128 -13.22 16.33 -2.76
CA MET A 128 -12.28 15.64 -1.89
C MET A 128 -10.86 15.66 -2.47
N LEU A 129 -9.89 16.10 -1.66
CA LEU A 129 -8.47 16.06 -2.03
C LEU A 129 -7.97 14.61 -2.13
N LYS A 130 -7.52 14.21 -3.32
CA LYS A 130 -6.96 12.88 -3.60
C LYS A 130 -5.44 12.89 -3.69
N ALA A 131 -4.88 13.96 -4.25
CA ALA A 131 -3.44 14.17 -4.40
C ALA A 131 -3.10 15.64 -4.17
N HIS A 132 -1.92 15.93 -3.60
CA HIS A 132 -1.38 17.29 -3.61
C HIS A 132 -0.74 17.56 -4.98
N PRO A 133 -0.57 18.81 -5.41
CA PRO A 133 0.25 19.12 -6.58
C PRO A 133 1.72 18.87 -6.26
N TYR A 134 2.28 17.79 -6.80
CA TYR A 134 3.68 17.39 -6.61
C TYR A 134 4.50 17.40 -7.90
N LEU A 135 3.90 17.85 -9.01
CA LEU A 135 4.55 18.03 -10.31
C LEU A 135 4.53 19.52 -10.69
#